data_AF-A0A9Q1M7L5-F1
#
_entry.id   AF-A0A9Q1M7L5-F1
#
_cell.length_a   1.000
_cell.length_b   1.000
_cell.length_c   1.000
_cell.angle_alpha   90.00
_cell.angle_beta   90.00
_cell.angle_gamma   90.00
#
_symmetry.space_group_name_H-M   'P 1'
#
loop_
_entity.id
_entity.type
_entity.pdbx_description
1 polymer ?
#
loop_
_entity_poly.entity_id
_entity_poly.type
_entity_poly.pdbx_seq_one_letter_code
_entity_poly.pdbx_strand_id
1 'polypeptide(L)'
;MQLHPRHFGRDLRDKLVSKLMKDVEGTCSGRHGFIVAITGIESVGKGLIRDGTGFVTFPVKYQCVVFRPFKGEILEAVVTMVNKMGFFAEAGPVQIFVSNHLIPDDMEFQSGDVPNYTTSDGSVKIQKESEVRLKIIGTRVDATEIFCIGTIKDDFLEASCNFLLRNEILRTLSKVYLYSRPDLSLQLDSKIYVHLQFMLLYWKT
;
A
#
# COMPACT_ATOMS: atom_id res chain seq x y z
N MET A 1 -11.01 -11.91 -17.10
CA MET A 1 -11.62 -12.55 -15.91
C MET A 1 -12.37 -13.79 -16.35
N GLN A 2 -12.18 -14.93 -15.67
CA GLN A 2 -12.81 -16.22 -16.04
C GLN A 2 -14.01 -16.51 -15.12
N LEU A 3 -15.15 -16.91 -15.70
CA LEU A 3 -16.37 -17.22 -14.97
C LEU A 3 -16.95 -18.57 -15.40
N HIS A 4 -17.44 -19.34 -14.43
CA HIS A 4 -18.08 -20.64 -14.68
C HIS A 4 -19.52 -20.45 -15.20
N PRO A 5 -20.00 -21.27 -16.16
CA PRO A 5 -21.34 -21.14 -16.75
C PRO A 5 -22.51 -21.14 -15.75
N ARG A 6 -22.36 -21.82 -14.61
CA ARG A 6 -23.35 -21.83 -13.52
C ARG A 6 -23.69 -20.43 -12.99
N HIS A 7 -22.80 -19.46 -13.15
CA HIS A 7 -23.04 -18.09 -12.72
C HIS A 7 -23.73 -17.23 -13.78
N PHE A 8 -23.94 -17.74 -14.99
CA PHE A 8 -24.61 -17.00 -16.06
C PHE A 8 -26.11 -16.88 -15.78
N GLY A 9 -26.68 -15.75 -16.18
CA GLY A 9 -28.07 -15.42 -15.89
C GLY A 9 -28.26 -13.91 -15.85
N ARG A 10 -29.37 -13.47 -15.26
CA ARG A 10 -29.75 -12.05 -15.17
C ARG A 10 -28.72 -11.22 -14.40
N ASP A 11 -28.08 -11.80 -13.39
CA ASP A 11 -27.12 -11.12 -12.52
C ASP A 11 -25.67 -11.32 -12.97
N LEU A 12 -25.43 -11.65 -14.24
CA LEU A 12 -24.09 -11.89 -14.77
C LEU A 12 -23.17 -10.71 -14.48
N ARG A 13 -23.65 -9.48 -14.73
CA ARG A 13 -22.86 -8.26 -14.57
C ARG A 13 -22.44 -8.08 -13.12
N ASP A 14 -23.36 -8.23 -12.18
CA ASP A 14 -23.09 -8.06 -10.75
C ASP A 14 -22.10 -9.11 -10.25
N LYS A 15 -22.26 -10.38 -10.67
CA LYS A 15 -21.30 -11.45 -10.33
C LYS A 15 -19.91 -11.18 -10.91
N LEU A 16 -19.82 -10.61 -12.11
CA LEU A 16 -18.55 -10.21 -12.70
C LEU A 16 -17.92 -9.07 -11.87
N VAL A 17 -18.69 -8.06 -11.45
CA VAL A 17 -18.19 -6.96 -10.61
C VAL A 17 -17.67 -7.49 -9.28
N SER A 18 -18.48 -8.29 -8.57
CA SER A 18 -18.10 -8.86 -7.27
C SER A 18 -16.88 -9.76 -7.38
N LYS A 19 -16.77 -10.55 -8.46
CA LYS A 19 -15.58 -11.36 -8.72
C LYS A 19 -14.36 -10.51 -9.03
N LEU A 20 -14.51 -9.45 -9.82
CA LEU A 20 -13.42 -8.53 -10.15
C LEU A 20 -12.86 -7.88 -8.89
N MET A 21 -13.73 -7.32 -8.03
CA MET A 21 -13.33 -6.70 -6.77
C MET A 21 -12.55 -7.71 -5.91
N LYS A 22 -13.09 -8.91 -5.73
CA LYS A 22 -12.44 -9.95 -4.93
C LYS A 22 -11.09 -10.43 -5.48
N ASP A 23 -10.97 -10.57 -6.80
CA ASP A 23 -9.78 -11.13 -7.43
C ASP A 23 -8.67 -10.09 -7.63
N VAL A 24 -8.99 -8.79 -7.65
CA VAL A 24 -8.06 -7.71 -8.04
C VAL A 24 -7.71 -6.79 -6.88
N GLU A 25 -8.64 -6.49 -5.98
CA GLU A 25 -8.34 -5.64 -4.81
C GLU A 25 -7.34 -6.32 -3.88
N GLY A 26 -6.36 -5.56 -3.41
CA GLY A 26 -5.26 -6.07 -2.60
C GLY A 26 -4.15 -6.76 -3.40
N THR A 27 -4.33 -6.98 -4.71
CA THR A 27 -3.25 -7.56 -5.53
C THR A 27 -2.17 -6.53 -5.84
N CYS A 28 -0.94 -7.01 -5.95
CA CYS A 28 0.19 -6.20 -6.41
C CYS A 28 0.59 -6.62 -7.83
N SER A 29 0.85 -5.62 -8.67
CA SER A 29 1.47 -5.83 -9.97
C SER A 29 2.78 -5.07 -9.98
N GLY A 30 3.90 -5.74 -10.27
CA GLY A 30 5.19 -5.07 -10.31
C GLY A 30 5.27 -3.88 -11.28
N ARG A 31 4.43 -3.86 -12.33
CA ARG A 31 4.35 -2.74 -13.26
C ARG A 31 3.54 -1.55 -12.74
N HIS A 32 2.49 -1.79 -11.94
CA HIS A 32 1.48 -0.77 -11.60
C HIS A 32 1.45 -0.41 -10.11
N GLY A 33 2.02 -1.24 -9.23
CA GLY A 33 1.93 -1.10 -7.78
C GLY A 33 0.82 -1.97 -7.19
N PHE A 34 0.43 -1.63 -5.96
CA PHE A 34 -0.65 -2.26 -5.22
C PHE A 34 -1.99 -1.68 -5.65
N ILE A 35 -2.97 -2.53 -5.95
CA ILE A 35 -4.33 -2.10 -6.23
C ILE A 35 -5.07 -2.01 -4.91
N VAL A 36 -5.39 -0.79 -4.49
CA VAL A 36 -6.06 -0.54 -3.20
C VAL A 36 -7.55 -0.78 -3.32
N ALA A 37 -8.18 -0.20 -4.34
CA ALA A 37 -9.63 -0.25 -4.51
C ALA A 37 -10.03 -0.06 -5.97
N ILE A 38 -11.10 -0.71 -6.40
CA ILE A 38 -11.71 -0.45 -7.72
C ILE A 38 -12.71 0.70 -7.56
N THR A 39 -12.53 1.77 -8.34
CA THR A 39 -13.42 2.96 -8.26
C THR A 39 -14.60 2.85 -9.21
N GLY A 40 -14.45 2.13 -10.32
CA GLY A 40 -15.50 2.00 -11.31
C GLY A 40 -15.17 1.00 -12.40
N ILE A 41 -16.21 0.51 -13.07
CA ILE A 41 -16.08 -0.37 -14.23
C ILE A 41 -16.52 0.41 -15.46
N GLU A 42 -15.60 0.61 -16.40
CA GLU A 42 -15.84 1.36 -17.62
C GLU A 42 -16.61 0.50 -18.63
N SER A 43 -16.14 -0.72 -18.88
CA SER A 43 -16.82 -1.62 -19.82
C SER A 43 -16.50 -3.09 -19.56
N VAL A 44 -17.49 -3.94 -19.86
CA VAL A 44 -17.35 -5.40 -19.88
C VAL A 44 -17.55 -5.83 -21.32
N GLY A 45 -16.49 -6.37 -21.94
CA GLY A 45 -16.54 -6.85 -23.31
C GLY A 45 -17.23 -8.21 -23.43
N LYS A 46 -17.41 -8.67 -24.68
CA LYS A 46 -18.05 -9.96 -24.95
C LYS A 46 -17.21 -11.11 -24.38
N GLY A 47 -17.88 -12.06 -23.75
CA GLY A 47 -17.25 -13.25 -23.19
C GLY A 47 -16.76 -14.19 -24.30
N LEU A 48 -15.52 -14.66 -24.17
CA LEU A 48 -14.90 -15.64 -25.06
C LEU A 48 -14.93 -17.01 -24.37
N ILE A 49 -15.62 -17.97 -24.97
CA ILE A 49 -15.70 -19.34 -24.45
C ILE A 49 -14.32 -19.99 -24.64
N ARG A 50 -13.82 -20.64 -23.60
CA ARG A 50 -12.57 -21.39 -23.63
C ARG A 50 -12.86 -22.84 -24.03
N ASP A 51 -12.19 -23.30 -25.07
CA ASP A 51 -12.35 -24.65 -25.58
C ASP A 51 -12.06 -25.71 -24.50
N GLY A 52 -12.84 -26.78 -24.50
CA GLY A 52 -12.67 -27.95 -23.62
C GLY A 52 -13.14 -27.80 -22.17
N THR A 53 -13.30 -26.59 -21.64
CA THR A 53 -13.67 -26.39 -20.23
C THR A 53 -15.03 -25.71 -20.03
N GLY A 54 -15.59 -25.09 -21.08
CA GLY A 54 -16.86 -24.38 -21.03
C GLY A 54 -16.83 -23.06 -20.23
N PHE A 55 -15.70 -22.71 -19.61
CA PHE A 55 -15.53 -21.42 -18.95
C PHE A 55 -15.52 -20.28 -19.96
N VAL A 56 -15.96 -19.11 -19.53
CA VAL A 56 -15.97 -17.91 -20.38
C VAL A 56 -15.06 -16.85 -19.78
N THR A 57 -14.20 -16.30 -20.64
CA THR A 57 -13.29 -15.21 -20.32
C THR A 57 -13.89 -13.88 -20.77
N PHE A 58 -14.15 -12.99 -19.82
CA PHE A 58 -14.62 -11.63 -20.07
C PHE A 58 -13.44 -10.65 -19.99
N PRO A 59 -13.15 -9.88 -21.06
CA PRO A 59 -12.27 -8.72 -20.96
C PRO A 59 -13.02 -7.60 -20.25
N VAL A 60 -12.44 -7.06 -19.17
CA VAL A 60 -13.07 -6.00 -18.36
C VAL A 60 -12.11 -4.82 -18.28
N LYS A 61 -12.61 -3.62 -18.61
CA LYS A 61 -11.93 -2.36 -18.38
C LYS A 61 -12.48 -1.73 -17.12
N TYR A 62 -11.60 -1.40 -16.19
CA TYR A 62 -11.95 -0.84 -14.90
C TYR A 62 -10.95 0.25 -14.51
N GLN A 63 -11.42 1.15 -13.65
CA GLN A 63 -10.61 2.17 -13.00
C GLN A 63 -10.35 1.74 -11.57
N CYS A 64 -9.14 1.99 -11.08
CA CYS A 64 -8.76 1.65 -9.72
C CYS A 64 -7.82 2.70 -9.13
N VAL A 65 -7.82 2.71 -7.81
CA VAL A 65 -6.82 3.39 -7.00
C VAL A 65 -5.62 2.47 -6.85
N VAL A 66 -4.44 2.99 -7.17
CA VAL A 66 -3.17 2.28 -7.00
C VAL A 66 -2.26 3.01 -6.03
N PHE A 67 -1.53 2.24 -5.23
CA PHE A 67 -0.45 2.70 -4.38
C PHE A 67 0.87 2.18 -4.93
N ARG A 68 1.78 3.09 -5.28
CA ARG A 68 3.09 2.75 -5.81
C ARG A 68 4.15 3.61 -5.13
N PRO A 69 5.05 3.03 -4.33
CA PRO A 69 6.14 3.78 -3.71
C PRO A 69 7.16 4.20 -4.76
N PHE A 70 7.73 5.39 -4.60
CA PHE A 70 8.79 5.91 -5.48
C PHE A 70 10.08 6.22 -4.72
N LYS A 71 11.22 6.08 -5.41
CA LYS A 71 12.51 6.54 -4.88
C LYS A 71 12.48 8.05 -4.63
N GLY A 72 12.93 8.47 -3.45
CA GLY A 72 12.92 9.85 -2.97
C GLY A 72 11.63 10.24 -2.25
N GLU A 73 10.61 9.37 -2.24
CA GLU A 73 9.36 9.64 -1.53
C GLU A 73 9.56 9.53 -0.02
N ILE A 74 8.94 10.46 0.71
CA ILE A 74 8.86 10.41 2.18
C ILE A 74 7.52 9.83 2.59
N LEU A 75 7.56 8.77 3.39
CA LEU A 75 6.40 8.02 3.89
C LEU A 75 6.46 7.93 5.43
N GLU A 76 5.28 7.90 6.03
CA GLU A 76 5.09 7.53 7.44
C GLU A 76 4.85 6.02 7.47
N ALA A 77 5.56 5.31 8.34
CA ALA A 77 5.51 3.86 8.45
C ALA A 77 5.46 3.44 9.92
N VAL A 78 4.82 2.31 10.21
CA VAL A 78 4.75 1.73 11.54
C VAL A 78 5.79 0.62 11.65
N VAL A 79 6.65 0.69 12.66
CA VAL A 79 7.69 -0.31 12.91
C VAL A 79 7.06 -1.63 13.33
N THR A 80 7.32 -2.69 12.59
CA THR A 80 6.79 -4.04 12.87
C THR A 80 7.79 -4.92 13.59
N MET A 81 9.08 -4.75 13.33
CA MET A 81 10.14 -5.55 13.93
C MET A 81 11.45 -4.77 13.99
N VAL A 82 12.16 -4.86 15.11
CA VAL A 82 13.46 -4.22 15.31
C VAL A 82 14.53 -5.28 15.53
N ASN A 83 15.64 -5.20 14.80
CA ASN A 83 16.77 -6.11 14.84
C ASN A 83 18.09 -5.34 14.93
N LYS A 84 19.20 -6.03 15.22
CA LYS A 84 20.55 -5.42 15.25
C LYS A 84 20.98 -4.82 13.89
N MET A 85 20.51 -5.42 12.79
CA MET A 85 20.85 -5.00 11.43
C MET A 85 19.99 -3.83 10.92
N GLY A 86 19.01 -3.38 11.70
CA GLY A 86 18.01 -2.41 11.28
C GLY A 86 16.60 -2.79 11.73
N PHE A 87 15.59 -2.11 11.21
CA PHE A 87 14.19 -2.39 11.52
C PHE A 87 13.35 -2.53 10.26
N PHE A 88 12.25 -3.28 10.39
CA PHE A 88 11.19 -3.38 9.40
C PHE A 88 10.06 -2.45 9.82
N ALA A 89 9.54 -1.71 8.85
CA ALA A 89 8.39 -0.85 9.00
C ALA A 89 7.43 -1.06 7.83
N GLU A 90 6.15 -0.85 8.08
CA GLU A 90 5.08 -1.02 7.09
C GLU A 90 4.35 0.31 6.87
N ALA A 91 4.15 0.67 5.60
CA ALA A 91 3.39 1.85 5.20
C ALA A 91 2.22 1.41 4.31
N GLY A 92 1.11 1.02 4.92
CA GLY A 92 0.03 0.36 4.17
C GLY A 92 0.49 -1.01 3.65
N PRO A 93 0.37 -1.32 2.34
CA PRO A 93 0.74 -2.65 1.80
C PRO A 93 2.24 -2.84 1.58
N VAL A 94 3.06 -1.79 1.72
CA VAL A 94 4.49 -1.89 1.42
C VAL A 94 5.30 -2.16 2.68
N GLN A 95 6.20 -3.14 2.58
CA GLN A 95 7.21 -3.40 3.59
C GLN A 95 8.48 -2.63 3.27
N ILE A 96 8.98 -1.89 4.25
CA ILE A 96 10.18 -1.07 4.17
C ILE A 96 11.19 -1.61 5.16
N PHE A 97 12.40 -1.86 4.69
CA PHE A 97 13.53 -2.18 5.54
C PHE A 97 14.47 -0.98 5.65
N VAL A 98 14.81 -0.61 6.88
CA VAL A 98 15.79 0.44 7.18
C VAL A 98 17.01 -0.24 7.82
N SER A 99 18.12 -0.26 7.10
CA SER A 99 19.38 -0.82 7.60
C SER A 99 19.98 0.09 8.67
N ASN A 100 20.69 -0.51 9.65
CA ASN A 100 21.47 0.20 10.66
C ASN A 100 22.42 1.27 10.08
N HIS A 101 22.96 1.08 8.87
CA HIS A 101 23.82 2.08 8.20
C HIS A 101 23.05 3.32 7.69
N LEU A 102 21.72 3.20 7.58
CA LEU A 102 20.80 4.25 7.13
C LEU A 102 20.01 4.86 8.30
N ILE A 103 20.35 4.46 9.53
CA ILE A 103 19.92 5.05 10.79
C ILE A 103 20.99 6.07 11.21
N PRO A 104 20.61 7.22 11.82
CA PRO A 104 21.54 8.14 12.45
C PRO A 104 22.51 7.45 13.42
N ASP A 105 23.77 7.88 13.41
CA ASP A 105 24.86 7.24 14.16
C ASP A 105 24.77 7.47 15.68
N ASP A 106 23.90 8.39 16.13
CA ASP A 106 23.57 8.71 17.52
C ASP A 106 22.54 7.76 18.15
N MET A 107 21.91 6.89 17.35
CA MET A 107 20.98 5.86 17.82
C MET A 107 21.67 4.51 18.02
N GLU A 108 21.55 3.96 19.23
CA GLU A 108 22.13 2.67 19.59
C GLU A 108 21.05 1.58 19.70
N PHE A 109 21.38 0.38 19.22
CA PHE A 109 20.52 -0.79 19.35
C PHE A 109 20.64 -1.41 20.75
N GLN A 110 19.52 -1.58 21.44
CA GLN A 110 19.42 -2.28 22.71
C GLN A 110 18.67 -3.60 22.55
N SER A 111 19.33 -4.71 22.92
CA SER A 111 18.80 -6.08 22.83
C SER A 111 18.07 -6.55 24.10
N GLY A 112 17.39 -5.64 24.81
CA GLY A 112 16.61 -5.98 26.01
C GLY A 112 15.36 -6.81 25.70
N ASP A 113 14.45 -6.94 26.67
CA ASP A 113 13.17 -7.67 26.51
C ASP A 113 12.37 -7.21 25.28
N VAL A 114 12.45 -5.91 24.96
CA VAL A 114 11.91 -5.34 23.73
C VAL A 114 13.06 -4.71 22.94
N PRO A 115 13.45 -5.28 21.78
CA PRO A 115 14.50 -4.70 20.95
C PRO A 115 14.10 -3.30 20.49
N ASN A 116 15.00 -2.34 20.67
CA ASN A 116 14.74 -0.95 20.33
C ASN A 116 16.02 -0.24 19.88
N TYR A 117 15.84 0.85 19.14
CA TYR A 117 16.88 1.84 18.90
C TYR A 117 16.59 3.05 19.78
N THR A 118 17.57 3.51 20.55
CA THR A 118 17.43 4.67 21.42
C THR A 118 18.57 5.64 21.16
N THR A 119 18.27 6.94 21.08
CA THR A 119 19.29 7.99 21.00
C THR A 119 20.13 8.01 22.28
N SER A 120 21.40 8.40 22.18
CA SER A 120 22.28 8.60 23.34
C SER A 120 21.68 9.50 24.43
N ASP A 121 20.91 10.53 24.04
CA ASP A 121 20.21 11.44 24.96
C ASP A 121 18.92 10.86 25.58
N GLY A 122 18.50 9.66 25.16
CA GLY A 122 17.26 8.99 25.61
C GLY A 122 15.95 9.68 25.18
N SER A 123 16.03 10.73 24.36
CA SER A 123 14.87 11.52 23.91
C SER A 123 13.98 10.78 22.92
N VAL A 124 14.56 9.97 22.04
CA VAL A 124 13.86 9.24 20.98
C VAL A 124 14.12 7.74 21.12
N LYS A 125 13.03 6.97 21.10
CA LYS A 125 13.04 5.50 21.13
C LYS A 125 12.20 4.94 19.99
N ILE A 126 12.81 4.11 19.16
CA ILE A 126 12.17 3.36 18.09
C ILE A 126 12.04 1.91 18.53
N GLN A 127 10.81 1.45 18.73
CA GLN A 127 10.48 0.08 19.10
C GLN A 127 9.36 -0.45 18.21
N LYS A 128 8.97 -1.71 18.41
CA LYS A 128 7.77 -2.26 17.79
C LYS A 128 6.57 -1.31 18.01
N GLU A 129 5.75 -1.11 16.99
CA GLU A 129 4.58 -0.22 16.95
C GLU A 129 4.89 1.28 17.01
N SER A 130 6.17 1.68 16.93
CA SER A 130 6.54 3.09 16.80
C SER A 130 6.27 3.61 15.39
N GLU A 131 5.82 4.85 15.28
CA GLU A 131 5.66 5.54 14.00
C GLU A 131 6.97 6.25 13.63
N VAL A 132 7.43 6.00 12.40
CA VAL A 132 8.65 6.59 11.87
C VAL A 132 8.38 7.22 10.52
N ARG A 133 8.96 8.39 10.30
CA ARG A 133 8.97 9.04 9.00
C ARG A 133 10.27 8.69 8.29
N LEU A 134 10.19 8.07 7.12
CA LEU A 134 11.35 7.61 6.38
C LEU A 134 11.29 8.05 4.91
N LYS A 135 12.45 8.08 4.26
CA LYS A 135 12.59 8.36 2.84
C LYS A 135 12.99 7.10 2.09
N ILE A 136 12.29 6.78 1.01
CA ILE A 136 12.57 5.61 0.18
C ILE A 136 13.82 5.88 -0.67
N ILE A 137 14.87 5.07 -0.51
CA ILE A 137 16.10 5.14 -1.33
C ILE A 137 16.02 4.16 -2.50
N GLY A 138 15.39 3.01 -2.28
CA GLY A 138 15.33 1.93 -3.26
C GLY A 138 14.02 1.18 -3.17
N THR A 139 13.58 0.69 -4.32
CA THR A 139 12.41 -0.18 -4.44
C THR A 139 12.85 -1.43 -5.18
N ARG A 140 12.68 -2.59 -4.56
CA ARG A 140 12.81 -3.90 -5.18
C ARG A 140 11.40 -4.42 -5.47
N VAL A 141 11.16 -4.75 -6.74
CA VAL A 141 9.86 -5.21 -7.20
C VAL A 141 9.98 -6.68 -7.55
N ASP A 142 9.20 -7.52 -6.87
CA ASP A 142 9.00 -8.93 -7.20
C ASP A 142 7.62 -9.12 -7.87
N ALA A 143 7.25 -10.36 -8.20
CA ALA A 143 6.03 -10.63 -8.99
C ALA A 143 4.73 -10.23 -8.27
N THR A 144 4.68 -10.42 -6.95
CA THR A 144 3.49 -10.23 -6.11
C THR A 144 3.70 -9.24 -4.97
N GLU A 145 4.92 -8.73 -4.79
CA GLU A 145 5.29 -7.91 -3.64
C GLU A 145 6.29 -6.84 -4.05
N ILE A 146 6.29 -5.72 -3.33
CA ILE A 146 7.24 -4.64 -3.49
C ILE A 146 7.91 -4.43 -2.14
N PHE A 147 9.22 -4.59 -2.11
CA PHE A 147 10.06 -4.30 -0.96
C PHE A 147 10.75 -2.96 -1.15
N CYS A 148 10.74 -2.14 -0.11
CA CYS A 148 11.43 -0.86 -0.15
C CYS A 148 12.60 -0.83 0.83
N ILE A 149 13.62 -0.06 0.47
CA ILE A 149 14.73 0.28 1.35
C ILE A 149 14.59 1.75 1.69
N GLY A 150 14.47 2.04 2.99
CA GLY A 150 14.29 3.38 3.52
C GLY A 150 15.53 3.88 4.27
N THR A 151 15.61 5.20 4.46
CA THR A 151 16.53 5.86 5.39
C THR A 151 15.77 6.82 6.30
N ILE A 152 16.34 7.02 7.49
CA ILE A 152 15.94 8.06 8.44
C ILE A 152 17.11 9.02 8.74
N LYS A 153 18.18 9.00 7.93
CA LYS A 153 19.41 9.78 8.13
C LYS A 153 19.34 11.21 7.57
N ASP A 154 18.37 11.49 6.69
CA ASP A 154 18.16 12.84 6.12
C ASP A 154 17.48 13.77 7.15
N ASP A 155 17.78 15.06 7.06
CA ASP A 155 17.17 16.10 7.90
C ASP A 155 15.63 16.05 7.83
N PHE A 156 14.95 16.20 8.97
CA PHE A 156 13.48 16.15 9.15
C PHE A 156 12.80 14.76 9.11
N LEU A 157 13.57 13.68 9.22
CA LEU A 157 13.08 12.30 9.38
C LEU A 157 13.16 11.86 10.85
N GLU A 158 12.41 12.53 11.72
CA GLU A 158 12.36 12.19 13.14
C GLU A 158 11.32 11.11 13.43
N ALA A 159 11.56 10.31 14.48
CA ALA A 159 10.51 9.46 15.05
C ALA A 159 9.52 10.37 15.79
N SER A 160 8.33 10.51 15.25
CA SER A 160 7.30 11.38 15.81
C SER A 160 6.76 10.80 17.12
N CYS A 161 7.31 11.23 18.25
CA CYS A 161 6.88 10.81 19.59
C CYS A 161 5.59 11.51 20.08
N ASN A 162 4.96 12.39 19.28
CA ASN A 162 3.67 13.00 19.61
C ASN A 162 2.86 13.32 18.34
N PHE A 163 2.02 12.39 17.90
CA PHE A 163 0.89 12.72 17.03
C PHE A 163 -0.38 11.94 17.41
N LEU A 164 -0.68 11.88 18.71
CA LEU A 164 -2.05 11.65 19.15
C LEU A 164 -2.88 12.88 18.76
N LEU A 165 -3.99 12.65 18.04
CA LEU A 165 -5.00 13.60 17.57
C LEU A 165 -4.77 14.21 16.18
N ARG A 166 -4.99 13.43 15.12
CA ARG A 166 -6.02 13.67 14.08
C ARG A 166 -5.77 12.79 12.85
N ASN A 167 -6.67 11.85 12.66
CA ASN A 167 -6.99 11.21 11.38
C ASN A 167 -5.83 10.52 10.64
N GLU A 168 -5.54 9.28 11.04
CA GLU A 168 -4.68 8.32 10.31
C GLU A 168 -5.12 8.09 8.85
N ILE A 169 -6.37 8.43 8.52
CA ILE A 169 -6.97 8.20 7.20
C ILE A 169 -6.60 9.29 6.20
N LEU A 170 -6.46 10.55 6.63
CA LEU A 170 -6.29 11.68 5.70
C LEU A 170 -4.88 11.78 5.10
N ARG A 171 -3.87 11.18 5.75
CA ARG A 171 -2.46 11.33 5.37
C ARG A 171 -2.03 10.37 4.27
N THR A 172 -2.38 9.08 4.38
CA THR A 172 -2.19 8.09 3.30
C THR A 172 -3.01 8.46 2.05
N LEU A 173 -4.14 9.13 2.26
CA LEU A 173 -5.03 9.64 1.21
C LEU A 173 -4.42 10.76 0.35
N SER A 174 -3.46 11.52 0.87
CA SER A 174 -2.88 12.67 0.15
C SER A 174 -2.00 12.28 -1.06
N LYS A 175 -1.63 11.00 -1.18
CA LYS A 175 -0.73 10.50 -2.24
C LYS A 175 -1.30 9.33 -3.03
N VAL A 176 -2.63 9.25 -3.07
CA VAL A 176 -3.34 8.32 -3.95
C VAL A 176 -3.30 8.87 -5.37
N TYR A 177 -2.39 8.36 -6.20
CA TYR A 177 -2.36 8.68 -7.62
C TYR A 177 -3.52 7.95 -8.33
N LEU A 178 -4.47 8.72 -8.85
CA LEU A 178 -5.45 8.20 -9.80
C LEU A 178 -4.72 7.87 -11.10
N TYR A 179 -4.51 6.58 -11.38
CA TYR A 179 -3.99 6.16 -12.68
C TYR A 179 -5.13 6.14 -13.70
N SER A 180 -5.37 7.28 -14.33
CA SER A 180 -6.06 7.37 -15.62
C SER A 180 -5.03 7.81 -16.66
N ARG A 181 -4.87 7.07 -17.75
CA ARG A 181 -4.15 7.55 -18.94
C ARG A 181 -5.15 7.70 -20.10
N PRO A 182 -5.01 8.70 -20.99
CA PRO A 182 -4.08 9.84 -20.96
C PRO A 182 -4.71 11.19 -21.40
N ASP A 183 -4.74 12.18 -20.50
CA ASP A 183 -4.75 13.64 -20.74
C ASP A 183 -5.63 14.41 -19.71
N LEU A 184 -5.13 15.59 -19.34
CA LEU A 184 -5.78 16.65 -18.55
C LEU A 184 -6.09 16.44 -17.04
N SER A 185 -5.49 17.36 -16.25
CA SER A 185 -5.93 17.93 -14.96
C SER A 185 -6.48 16.98 -13.89
N LEU A 186 -5.64 16.73 -12.87
CA LEU A 186 -5.99 16.12 -11.59
C LEU A 186 -7.01 16.99 -10.82
N GLN A 187 -8.28 16.59 -10.78
CA GLN A 187 -9.21 16.97 -9.72
C GLN A 187 -9.52 15.71 -8.89
N LEU A 188 -9.15 15.74 -7.61
CA LEU A 188 -9.53 14.73 -6.62
C LEU A 188 -11.01 14.92 -6.30
N ASP A 189 -11.84 13.98 -6.76
CA ASP A 189 -13.28 14.02 -6.57
C ASP A 189 -13.67 13.63 -5.14
N SER A 190 -14.52 14.42 -4.48
CA SER A 190 -14.82 14.32 -3.04
C SER A 190 -15.50 13.00 -2.62
N LYS A 191 -16.06 12.25 -3.57
CA LYS A 191 -16.62 10.90 -3.34
C LYS A 191 -15.54 9.83 -3.10
N ILE A 192 -14.35 10.00 -3.66
CA ILE A 192 -13.23 9.06 -3.53
C ILE A 192 -12.68 9.08 -2.10
N TYR A 193 -12.75 10.25 -1.46
CA TYR A 193 -12.31 10.49 -0.09
C TYR A 193 -13.09 9.65 0.94
N VAL A 194 -14.41 9.57 0.79
CA VAL A 194 -15.29 8.84 1.71
C VAL A 194 -15.06 7.32 1.59
N HIS A 195 -14.79 6.82 0.38
CA HIS A 195 -14.63 5.37 0.18
C HIS A 195 -13.28 4.84 0.69
N LEU A 196 -12.19 5.58 0.48
CA LEU A 196 -10.88 5.26 1.05
C LEU A 196 -10.87 5.36 2.57
N GLN A 197 -11.67 6.27 3.14
CA GLN A 197 -11.84 6.42 4.59
C GLN A 197 -12.54 5.23 5.24
N PHE A 198 -13.51 4.62 4.57
CA PHE A 198 -14.10 3.36 5.01
C PHE A 198 -13.15 2.17 4.84
N MET A 199 -12.36 2.13 3.76
CA MET A 199 -11.53 0.96 3.42
C MET A 199 -10.27 0.83 4.29
N LEU A 200 -9.66 1.95 4.70
CA LEU A 200 -8.57 1.96 5.68
C LEU A 200 -9.04 1.57 7.10
N LEU A 201 -10.31 1.85 7.44
CA LEU A 201 -10.91 1.39 8.69
C LEU A 201 -11.06 -0.15 8.73
N TYR A 202 -11.43 -0.74 7.59
CA TYR A 202 -11.64 -2.19 7.47
C TYR A 202 -10.35 -3.01 7.47
N TRP A 203 -9.20 -2.39 7.21
CA TRP A 203 -7.92 -3.09 7.18
C TRP A 203 -7.22 -3.13 8.55
N LYS A 204 -7.71 -2.35 9.52
CA LYS A 204 -7.27 -2.36 10.92
C LYS A 204 -8.03 -3.36 11.82
N THR A 205 -8.92 -4.18 11.26
CA THR A 205 -9.69 -5.23 11.96
C THR A 205 -9.48 -6.59 11.30
#